data_AF-A0A945I7Y5-F1
#
_entry.id   AF-A0A945I7Y5-F1
#
_cell.length_a   1.000
_cell.length_b   1.000
_cell.length_c   1.000
_cell.angle_alpha   90.00
_cell.angle_beta   90.00
_cell.angle_gamma   90.00
#
_symmetry.space_group_name_H-M   'P 1'
#
loop_
_entity.id
_entity.type
_entity.pdbx_description
1 polymer ?
#
loop_
_entity_poly.entity_id
_entity_poly.type
_entity_poly.pdbx_seq_one_letter_code
_entity_poly.pdbx_strand_id
1 'polypeptide(L)'
;EAAGYPTLCKGRFSVDGSISYLFEDPTSLNAISMLDALMAAGVTALKIEGRQRGRAYVSKVVGSFRQAIDAAIEGEVLPDIDMSDLTEGASDTMGAYQKSWR
;
A
#
# COMPACT_ATOMS: atom_id res chain seq x y z
N GLU A 1 18.60 6.27 4.20
CA GLU A 1 17.28 5.73 4.58
C GLU A 1 17.33 4.22 4.48
N ALA A 2 16.62 3.51 5.36
CA ALA A 2 16.49 2.06 5.25
C ALA A 2 15.51 1.73 4.11
N ALA A 3 15.96 1.84 2.87
CA ALA A 3 15.16 1.53 1.68
C ALA A 3 15.52 0.13 1.18
N GLY A 4 14.53 -0.77 1.08
CA GLY A 4 14.70 -2.13 0.56
C GLY A 4 14.72 -2.24 -0.98
N TYR A 5 14.96 -1.13 -1.69
CA TYR A 5 14.78 -1.00 -3.14
C TYR A 5 16.01 -0.34 -3.79
N PRO A 6 16.24 -0.54 -5.12
CA PRO A 6 17.24 0.24 -5.84
C PRO A 6 17.02 1.74 -5.63
N THR A 7 18.09 2.39 -5.18
CA THR A 7 18.11 3.74 -4.61
C THR A 7 17.70 4.85 -5.57
N LEU A 8 17.64 4.60 -6.88
CA LEU A 8 17.28 5.62 -7.87
C LEU A 8 15.77 5.89 -7.88
N CYS A 9 14.93 4.85 -7.94
CA CYS A 9 13.47 5.02 -8.00
C CYS A 9 12.87 5.57 -6.71
N LYS A 10 13.62 5.46 -5.60
CA LYS A 10 13.24 6.00 -4.28
C LYS A 10 14.26 7.00 -3.76
N GLY A 11 15.05 7.55 -4.69
CA GLY A 11 16.02 8.58 -4.39
C GLY A 11 15.30 9.91 -4.19
N ARG A 12 15.84 10.72 -3.27
CA ARG A 12 15.49 12.14 -3.21
C ARG A 12 16.45 12.90 -4.11
N PHE A 13 15.91 13.79 -4.92
CA PHE A 13 16.65 14.62 -5.86
C PHE A 13 16.46 16.08 -5.47
N SER A 14 17.53 16.87 -5.61
CA SER A 14 17.49 18.33 -5.43
C SER A 14 17.35 18.99 -6.79
N VAL A 15 16.26 19.71 -7.01
CA VAL A 15 15.99 20.49 -8.23
C VAL A 15 15.51 21.87 -7.80
N ASP A 16 16.16 22.93 -8.27
CA ASP A 16 15.84 24.34 -7.96
C ASP A 16 15.62 24.62 -6.46
N GLY A 17 16.45 24.01 -5.61
CA GLY A 17 16.40 24.19 -4.15
C GLY A 17 15.31 23.38 -3.44
N SER A 18 14.54 22.58 -4.17
CA SER A 18 13.54 21.66 -3.60
C SER A 18 14.06 20.23 -3.61
N ILE A 19 13.94 19.54 -2.47
CA ILE A 19 14.28 18.11 -2.33
C ILE A 19 13.00 17.30 -2.31
N SER A 20 12.83 16.38 -3.26
CA SER A 20 11.66 15.49 -3.30
C SER A 20 12.00 14.11 -3.86
N TYR A 21 11.14 13.13 -3.57
CA TYR A 21 11.11 11.87 -4.32
C TYR A 21 10.53 12.16 -5.71
N LEU A 22 11.30 11.89 -6.77
CA LEU A 22 10.87 12.21 -8.13
C LEU A 22 9.98 11.13 -8.75
N PHE A 23 10.24 9.87 -8.39
CA PHE A 23 9.54 8.72 -8.97
C PHE A 23 8.54 8.10 -7.99
N GLU A 24 9.01 7.59 -6.86
CA GLU A 24 8.15 6.93 -5.88
C GLU A 24 8.49 7.36 -4.45
N ASP A 25 7.45 7.71 -3.69
CA ASP A 25 7.56 7.97 -2.25
C ASP A 25 7.80 6.65 -1.51
N PRO A 26 8.48 6.64 -0.36
CA PRO A 26 8.68 5.43 0.44
C PRO A 26 7.38 5.07 1.17
N THR A 27 6.35 4.67 0.44
CA THR A 27 5.03 4.28 0.96
C THR A 27 4.63 2.92 0.42
N SER A 28 3.65 2.29 1.07
CA SER A 28 3.07 1.02 0.61
C SER A 28 1.65 1.23 0.11
N LEU A 29 1.27 0.53 -0.95
CA LEU A 29 -0.11 0.55 -1.43
C LEU A 29 -0.98 -0.28 -0.49
N ASN A 30 -1.98 0.36 0.13
CA ASN A 30 -2.98 -0.30 0.94
C ASN A 30 -4.38 0.07 0.43
N ALA A 31 -5.11 -0.93 -0.06
CA ALA A 31 -6.43 -0.76 -0.66
C ALA A 31 -7.58 -1.26 0.24
N ILE A 32 -7.32 -1.61 1.51
CA ILE A 32 -8.35 -2.15 2.41
C ILE A 32 -9.54 -1.20 2.51
N SER A 33 -9.31 0.09 2.72
CA SER A 33 -10.37 1.10 2.82
C SER A 33 -11.14 1.36 1.52
N MET A 34 -10.67 0.80 0.39
CA MET A 34 -11.32 0.89 -0.92
C MET A 34 -12.09 -0.38 -1.30
N LEU A 35 -12.09 -1.42 -0.46
CA LEU A 35 -12.65 -2.73 -0.81
C LEU A 35 -14.11 -2.65 -1.25
N ASP A 36 -14.95 -1.93 -0.53
CA ASP A 36 -16.38 -1.78 -0.87
C ASP A 36 -16.57 -1.16 -2.26
N ALA A 37 -15.80 -0.11 -2.57
CA ALA A 37 -15.86 0.55 -3.87
C ALA A 37 -15.34 -0.34 -5.00
N LEU A 38 -14.27 -1.10 -4.75
CA LEU A 38 -13.72 -2.05 -5.71
C LEU A 38 -14.70 -3.19 -6.00
N MET A 39 -15.36 -3.73 -4.97
CA MET A 39 -16.40 -4.75 -5.13
C MET A 39 -17.61 -4.21 -5.91
N ALA A 40 -18.07 -3.00 -5.59
CA ALA A 40 -19.15 -2.34 -6.32
C ALA A 40 -18.80 -2.09 -7.80
N ALA A 41 -17.52 -1.85 -8.10
CA ALA A 41 -17.02 -1.73 -9.47
C ALA A 41 -16.87 -3.08 -10.22
N GLY A 42 -17.15 -4.21 -9.56
CA GLY A 42 -17.07 -5.55 -10.14
C GLY A 42 -15.69 -6.19 -10.09
N VAL A 43 -14.78 -5.70 -9.23
CA VAL A 43 -13.48 -6.34 -9.01
C VAL A 43 -13.69 -7.66 -8.25
N THR A 44 -13.19 -8.75 -8.81
CA THR A 44 -13.34 -10.10 -8.25
C THR A 44 -12.04 -10.70 -7.70
N ALA A 45 -10.91 -10.05 -7.93
CA ALA A 45 -9.61 -10.54 -7.50
C ALA A 45 -8.64 -9.40 -7.18
N LEU A 46 -7.80 -9.61 -6.16
CA LEU A 46 -6.69 -8.74 -5.82
C LEU A 46 -5.38 -9.49 -6.02
N LYS A 47 -4.38 -8.82 -6.58
CA LYS A 47 -3.02 -9.32 -6.68
C LYS A 47 -2.15 -8.58 -5.65
N ILE A 48 -1.70 -9.31 -4.63
CA ILE A 48 -0.80 -8.79 -3.60
C ILE A 48 0.63 -9.17 -3.96
N GLU A 49 1.48 -8.18 -4.22
CA GLU A 49 2.89 -8.39 -4.57
C GLU A 49 3.82 -7.81 -3.51
N GLY A 50 4.93 -8.51 -3.23
CA GLY A 50 5.97 -8.05 -2.31
C GLY A 50 7.34 -8.51 -2.78
N ARG A 51 8.22 -7.57 -3.11
CA ARG A 51 9.60 -7.87 -3.55
C ARG A 51 10.50 -8.09 -2.35
N GLN A 52 11.26 -9.19 -2.32
CA GLN A 52 12.19 -9.53 -1.24
C GLN A 52 11.54 -9.55 0.17
N ARG A 53 10.29 -10.01 0.28
CA ARG A 53 9.57 -10.12 1.56
C ARG A 53 9.60 -11.54 2.12
N GLY A 54 9.72 -11.65 3.44
CA GLY A 54 9.74 -12.93 4.15
C GLY A 54 8.34 -13.53 4.37
N ARG A 55 8.29 -14.79 4.81
CA ARG A 55 7.02 -15.52 5.04
C ARG A 55 6.08 -14.81 6.01
N ALA A 56 6.60 -14.24 7.10
CA ALA A 56 5.79 -13.55 8.10
C ALA A 56 5.06 -12.33 7.52
N TYR A 57 5.76 -11.51 6.72
CA TYR A 57 5.15 -10.39 6.00
C TYR A 57 4.02 -10.87 5.09
N VAL A 58 4.28 -11.88 4.25
CA VAL A 58 3.28 -12.37 3.29
C VAL A 58 2.05 -12.90 4.01
N SER A 59 2.25 -13.70 5.06
CA SER A 59 1.17 -14.24 5.88
C SER A 59 0.32 -13.15 6.51
N LYS A 60 0.94 -12.11 7.08
CA LYS A 60 0.23 -11.01 7.73
C LYS A 60 -0.56 -10.18 6.73
N VAL A 61 0.06 -9.75 5.61
CA VAL A 61 -0.62 -8.93 4.59
C VAL A 61 -1.81 -9.69 3.98
N VAL A 62 -1.61 -10.93 3.53
CA VAL A 62 -2.68 -11.72 2.93
C VAL A 62 -3.80 -12.00 3.93
N GLY A 63 -3.46 -12.30 5.18
CA GLY A 63 -4.43 -12.49 6.27
C GLY A 63 -5.26 -11.23 6.55
N SER A 64 -4.63 -10.05 6.60
CA SER A 64 -5.32 -8.77 6.79
C SER A 64 -6.32 -8.50 5.67
N PHE A 65 -5.91 -8.68 4.41
CA PHE A 65 -6.82 -8.53 3.27
C PHE A 65 -7.96 -9.54 3.29
N ARG A 66 -7.70 -10.81 3.66
CA ARG A 66 -8.75 -11.82 3.77
C ARG A 66 -9.79 -11.41 4.81
N GLN A 67 -9.36 -11.03 6.00
CA GLN A 67 -10.25 -10.57 7.08
C GLN A 67 -11.11 -9.37 6.62
N ALA A 68 -10.51 -8.39 5.94
CA ALA A 68 -11.24 -7.24 5.45
C ALA A 68 -12.23 -7.58 4.31
N ILE A 69 -11.87 -8.49 3.41
CA ILE A 69 -12.77 -8.98 2.35
C ILE A 69 -13.93 -9.77 2.95
N ASP A 70 -13.69 -10.61 3.97
CA ASP A 70 -14.76 -11.33 4.67
C ASP A 70 -15.77 -10.36 5.29
N ALA A 71 -15.28 -9.36 6.04
CA ALA A 71 -16.13 -8.32 6.63
C ALA A 71 -16.94 -7.55 5.57
N ALA A 72 -16.31 -7.18 4.45
CA ALA A 72 -16.99 -6.49 3.34
C ALA A 72 -18.11 -7.34 2.71
N ILE A 73 -17.88 -8.65 2.54
CA ILE A 73 -18.88 -9.58 2.00
C ILE A 73 -20.07 -9.72 2.97
N GLU A 74 -19.81 -9.71 4.28
CA GLU A 74 -20.83 -9.78 5.32
C GLU A 74 -21.56 -8.43 5.52
N GLY A 75 -21.09 -7.36 4.88
CA GLY A 75 -21.63 -6.00 5.04
C GLY A 75 -21.27 -5.38 6.38
N GLU A 76 -20.22 -5.89 7.04
CA GLU A 76 -19.68 -5.35 8.27
C GLU A 76 -18.79 -4.13 8.02
N VAL A 77 -18.52 -3.39 9.09
CA VAL A 77 -17.54 -2.30 9.03
C VAL A 77 -16.16 -2.91 8.80
N LEU A 78 -15.44 -2.39 7.80
CA LEU A 78 -14.08 -2.83 7.52
C LEU A 78 -13.20 -2.70 8.78
N PRO A 79 -12.47 -3.76 9.17
CA PRO A 79 -11.63 -3.73 10.35
C PRO A 79 -10.47 -2.75 10.18
N ASP A 80 -10.18 -1.99 11.23
CA ASP A 80 -8.98 -1.17 11.31
C ASP A 80 -7.77 -2.08 11.61
N ILE A 81 -7.06 -2.50 10.56
CA ILE A 81 -5.93 -3.40 10.67
C ILE A 81 -4.63 -2.61 10.51
N ASP A 82 -3.94 -2.41 11.64
CA ASP A 82 -2.60 -1.80 11.63
C ASP A 82 -1.59 -2.73 10.94
N MET A 83 -0.96 -2.20 9.89
CA MET A 83 0.13 -2.84 9.15
C MET A 83 1.34 -1.90 9.04
N SER A 84 1.38 -0.80 9.80
CA SER A 84 2.41 0.24 9.69
C SER A 84 3.83 -0.32 9.84
N ASP A 85 4.02 -1.35 10.65
CA ASP A 85 5.27 -2.09 10.86
C ASP A 85 5.78 -2.84 9.61
N LEU A 86 4.88 -3.15 8.68
CA LEU A 86 5.20 -3.80 7.41
C LEU A 86 5.40 -2.81 6.26
N THR A 87 4.90 -1.59 6.42
CA THR A 87 4.89 -0.59 5.35
C THR A 87 6.26 0.06 5.21
N GLU A 88 6.67 0.26 3.96
CA GLU A 88 7.82 1.11 3.69
C GLU A 88 7.55 2.55 4.18
N GLY A 89 8.53 3.15 4.85
CA GLY A 89 8.41 4.48 5.42
C GLY A 89 7.36 4.62 6.53
N ALA A 90 6.81 3.51 7.03
CA ALA A 90 5.71 3.50 8.01
C ALA A 90 4.46 4.27 7.53
N SER A 91 4.23 4.32 6.21
CA SER A 91 3.14 5.08 5.59
C SER A 91 2.49 4.32 4.45
N ASP A 92 1.18 4.46 4.35
CA ASP A 92 0.36 3.90 3.28
C ASP A 92 -0.06 4.96 2.26
N THR A 93 -0.40 4.51 1.06
CA THR A 93 -1.01 5.30 -0.01
C THR A 93 -2.12 4.50 -0.69
N MET A 94 -3.12 5.18 -1.24
CA MET A 94 -4.05 4.58 -2.22
C MET A 94 -3.55 4.71 -3.66
N GLY A 95 -2.29 5.12 -3.85
CA GLY A 95 -1.65 5.30 -5.15
C GLY A 95 -2.32 6.39 -5.97
N ALA A 96 -2.67 6.08 -7.21
CA ALA A 96 -3.29 7.02 -8.16
C ALA A 96 -4.65 7.56 -7.69
N TYR A 97 -5.31 6.91 -6.72
CA TYR A 97 -6.58 7.38 -6.17
C TYR A 97 -6.42 8.50 -5.13
N GLN A 98 -5.19 8.74 -4.65
CA GLN A 98 -4.87 9.79 -3.68
C GLN A 98 -3.85 10.81 -4.20
N LYS A 99 -2.99 10.42 -5.16
CA LYS A 99 -1.98 11.33 -5.73
C LYS A 99 -2.63 12.42 -6.60
N SER A 100 -2.28 13.66 -6.32
CA SER A 100 -2.40 14.76 -7.29
C SER A 100 -1.22 14.72 -8.25
N TRP A 101 -1.49 14.78 -9.55
CA TRP A 101 -0.43 14.93 -10.55
C TRP A 101 0.28 16.26 -10.30
N ARG A 102 1.62 16.22 -10.23
CA ARG A 102 2.50 17.38 -10.15
C ARG A 102 3.04 17.73 -11.52
#